data_AF-A0A067T931-F1
#
_entry.id   AF-A0A067T931-F1
#
_cell.length_a   1.000
_cell.length_b   1.000
_cell.length_c   1.000
_cell.angle_alpha   90.00
_cell.angle_beta   90.00
_cell.angle_gamma   90.00
#
_symmetry.space_group_name_H-M   'P 1'
#
loop_
_entity.id
_entity.type
_entity.pdbx_description
1 polymer ?
#
loop_
_entity_poly.entity_id
_entity_poly.type
_entity_poly.pdbx_seq_one_letter_code
_entity_poly.pdbx_strand_id
1 'polypeptide(L)'
;WSLEAETMVARYRQEIAENQRVDDHDEHAFFYHLVNEAHLLEDHSYRDMKRCYEDEVGSYEVLRDLQGSLIPKFYSSGRLIPTDKRAIASYAVLMECIDGIPFSEVLP
;
A
#
# COMPACT_ATOMS: atom_id res chain seq x y z
N TRP A 1 8.05 11.95 -8.44
CA TRP A 1 6.66 11.52 -8.53
C TRP A 1 5.81 12.77 -8.69
N SER A 2 4.87 12.81 -9.63
CA SER A 2 4.06 14.01 -9.91
C SER A 2 2.61 13.78 -9.52
N LEU A 3 1.97 14.83 -8.99
CA LEU A 3 0.54 14.83 -8.70
C LEU A 3 -0.31 14.44 -9.94
N GLU A 4 0.18 14.78 -11.13
CA GLU A 4 -0.45 14.42 -12.39
C GLU A 4 -0.53 12.90 -12.59
N ALA A 5 0.57 12.18 -12.33
CA ALA A 5 0.60 10.72 -12.42
C ALA A 5 -0.35 10.08 -11.40
N GLU A 6 -0.33 10.53 -10.14
CA GLU A 6 -1.27 10.08 -9.10
C GLU A 6 -2.73 10.31 -9.49
N THR A 7 -3.04 11.47 -10.08
CA THR A 7 -4.39 11.83 -10.50
C THR A 7 -4.86 10.94 -11.66
N MET A 8 -3.98 10.66 -12.63
CA MET A 8 -4.29 9.75 -13.75
C MET A 8 -4.60 8.33 -13.24
N VAL A 9 -3.80 7.82 -12.31
CA VAL A 9 -4.01 6.50 -11.70
C VAL A 9 -5.30 6.47 -10.88
N ALA A 10 -5.53 7.49 -10.04
CA ALA A 10 -6.76 7.58 -9.25
C ALA A 10 -8.01 7.55 -10.14
N ARG A 11 -7.98 8.28 -11.27
CA ARG A 11 -9.07 8.30 -12.25
C ARG A 11 -9.23 6.96 -12.96
N TYR A 12 -8.15 6.36 -13.48
CA TYR A 12 -8.18 5.03 -14.12
C TYR A 12 -8.88 4.00 -13.23
N ARG A 13 -8.54 4.00 -11.94
CA ARG A 13 -9.09 3.05 -10.98
C ARG A 13 -10.54 3.35 -10.60
N GLN A 14 -10.93 4.63 -10.58
CA GLN A 14 -12.34 5.01 -10.44
C GLN A 14 -13.16 4.51 -11.63
N GLU A 15 -12.66 4.67 -12.86
CA GLU A 15 -13.31 4.19 -14.07
C GLU A 15 -13.48 2.65 -14.06
N ILE A 16 -12.50 1.89 -13.55
CA ILE A 16 -12.64 0.44 -13.33
C ILE A 16 -13.72 0.14 -12.28
N ALA A 17 -13.69 0.82 -11.13
CA ALA A 17 -14.67 0.60 -10.06
C ALA A 17 -16.11 0.89 -10.50
N GLU A 18 -16.30 1.83 -11.43
CA GLU A 18 -17.58 2.19 -12.04
C GLU A 18 -17.94 1.30 -13.25
N ASN A 19 -17.16 0.25 -13.53
CA ASN A 19 -17.29 -0.65 -14.69
C ASN A 19 -17.23 0.06 -16.05
N GLN A 20 -16.59 1.24 -16.12
CA GLN A 20 -16.39 2.00 -17.36
C GLN A 20 -15.14 1.56 -18.11
N ARG A 21 -14.22 0.85 -17.44
CA ARG A 21 -12.99 0.33 -18.02
C ARG A 21 -12.69 -1.08 -17.50
N VAL A 22 -12.11 -1.93 -18.34
CA VAL A 22 -11.61 -3.26 -17.94
C VAL A 22 -10.26 -3.09 -17.26
N ASP A 23 -10.03 -3.79 -16.15
CA ASP A 23 -8.71 -3.87 -15.52
C ASP A 23 -7.80 -4.76 -16.40
N ASP A 24 -6.99 -4.11 -17.22
CA ASP A 24 -6.06 -4.69 -18.19
C ASP A 24 -4.62 -4.71 -17.68
N HIS A 25 -4.42 -4.61 -16.36
CA HIS A 25 -3.10 -4.60 -15.75
C HIS A 25 -2.32 -5.89 -16.02
N ASP A 26 -1.24 -5.77 -16.80
CA ASP A 26 -0.29 -6.83 -17.12
C ASP A 26 1.04 -6.61 -16.40
N GLU A 27 1.30 -7.40 -15.35
CA GLU A 27 2.54 -7.40 -14.58
C GLU A 27 3.77 -7.71 -15.45
N HIS A 28 3.62 -8.50 -16.52
CA HIS A 28 4.72 -8.80 -17.42
C HIS A 28 5.01 -7.62 -18.35
N ALA A 29 3.99 -6.94 -18.87
CA ALA A 29 4.15 -5.72 -19.66
C ALA A 29 4.76 -4.57 -18.83
N PHE A 30 4.47 -4.52 -17.52
CA PHE A 30 5.02 -3.51 -16.61
C PHE A 30 6.55 -3.44 -16.64
N PHE A 31 7.25 -4.58 -16.56
CA PHE A 31 8.72 -4.61 -16.60
C PHE A 31 9.32 -4.20 -17.95
N TYR A 32 8.58 -4.34 -19.04
CA TYR A 32 9.01 -3.88 -20.37
C TYR A 32 8.81 -2.37 -20.59
N HIS A 33 7.87 -1.73 -19.87
CA HIS A 33 7.50 -0.32 -20.05
C HIS A 33 7.91 0.60 -18.89
N LEU A 34 8.52 0.05 -17.84
CA LEU A 34 8.92 0.67 -16.57
C LEU A 34 9.69 2.01 -16.69
N VAL A 35 10.30 2.29 -17.85
CA VAL A 35 11.16 3.45 -18.07
C VAL A 35 10.39 4.69 -18.59
N ASN A 36 9.18 4.55 -19.16
CA ASN A 36 8.61 5.62 -19.98
C ASN A 36 7.36 6.32 -19.43
N GLU A 37 6.58 5.71 -18.54
CA GLU A 37 5.28 6.27 -18.13
C GLU A 37 5.10 6.29 -16.61
N ALA A 38 5.19 7.50 -16.03
CA ALA A 38 5.14 7.70 -14.57
C ALA A 38 3.84 7.19 -13.91
N HIS A 39 2.73 7.18 -14.65
CA HIS A 39 1.45 6.67 -14.12
C HIS A 39 1.41 5.14 -14.03
N LEU A 40 2.14 4.41 -14.88
CA LEU A 40 2.23 2.95 -14.76
C LEU A 40 3.01 2.56 -13.50
N LEU A 41 4.10 3.28 -13.21
CA LEU A 41 4.86 3.10 -11.96
C LEU A 41 3.99 3.40 -10.73
N GLU A 42 3.18 4.44 -10.80
CA GLU A 42 2.29 4.83 -9.70
C GLU A 42 1.16 3.81 -9.49
N ASP A 43 0.56 3.25 -10.55
CA ASP A 43 -0.45 2.18 -10.42
C ASP A 43 0.15 0.91 -9.82
N HIS A 44 1.34 0.51 -10.28
CA HIS A 44 2.06 -0.63 -9.73
C HIS A 44 2.40 -0.43 -8.25
N SER A 45 2.96 0.73 -7.90
CA SER A 45 3.27 1.07 -6.50
C SER A 45 2.02 1.07 -5.62
N TYR A 46 0.89 1.54 -6.15
CA TYR A 46 -0.38 1.48 -5.45
C TYR A 46 -0.85 0.03 -5.22
N ARG A 47 -0.75 -0.83 -6.24
CA ARG A 47 -1.15 -2.25 -6.14
C ARG A 47 -0.29 -3.01 -5.15
N ASP A 48 1.01 -2.79 -5.16
CA ASP A 48 1.92 -3.37 -4.16
C ASP A 48 1.58 -2.89 -2.75
N MET A 49 1.36 -1.58 -2.56
CA MET A 49 0.91 -1.04 -1.27
C MET A 49 -0.39 -1.70 -0.79
N LYS A 50 -1.36 -1.87 -1.69
CA LYS A 50 -2.64 -2.55 -1.38
C LYS A 50 -2.40 -4.01 -0.99
N ARG A 51 -1.59 -4.75 -1.75
CA ARG A 51 -1.28 -6.16 -1.48
C ARG A 51 -0.62 -6.32 -0.12
N CYS A 52 0.44 -5.54 0.15
CA CYS A 52 1.12 -5.54 1.45
C CYS A 52 0.18 -5.24 2.61
N TYR A 53 -0.74 -4.27 2.44
CA TYR A 53 -1.75 -3.95 3.43
C TYR A 53 -2.71 -5.12 3.69
N GLU A 54 -3.23 -5.75 2.63
CA GLU A 54 -4.15 -6.89 2.74
C GLU A 54 -3.46 -8.10 3.41
N ASP A 55 -2.21 -8.37 3.02
CA ASP A 55 -1.38 -9.41 3.63
C ASP A 55 -1.11 -9.14 5.11
N GLU A 56 -0.78 -7.89 5.48
CA GLU A 56 -0.51 -7.50 6.86
C GLU A 56 -1.76 -7.62 7.74
N VAL A 57 -2.89 -7.06 7.31
CA VAL A 57 -4.17 -7.15 8.04
C VAL A 57 -4.61 -8.61 8.18
N GLY A 58 -4.54 -9.39 7.10
CA GLY A 58 -4.86 -10.81 7.11
C GLY A 58 -3.95 -11.61 8.05
N SER A 59 -2.65 -11.27 8.09
CA SER A 59 -1.69 -11.92 8.99
C SER A 59 -2.03 -11.66 10.46
N TYR A 60 -2.43 -10.43 10.81
CA TYR A 60 -2.88 -10.12 12.17
C TYR A 60 -4.14 -10.89 12.57
N GLU A 61 -5.07 -11.13 11.64
CA GLU A 61 -6.25 -11.95 11.90
C GLU A 61 -5.89 -13.41 12.21
N VAL A 62 -4.98 -13.99 11.44
CA VAL A 62 -4.53 -15.39 11.61
C VAL A 62 -3.66 -15.57 12.86
N LEU A 63 -2.83 -14.58 13.19
CA LEU A 63 -1.88 -14.62 14.31
C LEU A 63 -2.43 -13.99 15.59
N ARG A 64 -3.76 -13.94 15.75
CA ARG A 64 -4.45 -13.27 16.87
C ARG A 64 -3.91 -13.67 18.24
N ASP A 65 -3.62 -14.95 18.45
CA ASP A 65 -3.15 -15.47 19.75
C ASP A 65 -1.70 -15.09 20.08
N LEU A 66 -0.93 -14.62 19.09
CA LEU A 66 0.47 -14.19 19.26
C LEU A 66 0.61 -12.68 19.53
N GLN A 67 -0.48 -11.93 19.34
CA GLN A 67 -0.50 -10.48 19.52
C GLN A 67 -0.27 -10.05 20.97
N GLY A 68 0.58 -9.04 21.16
CA GLY A 68 0.96 -8.52 22.48
C GLY A 68 1.99 -9.37 23.21
N SER A 69 2.57 -10.38 22.54
CA SER A 69 3.67 -11.19 23.08
C SER A 69 4.80 -11.33 22.06
N LEU A 70 4.58 -12.04 20.95
CA LEU A 70 5.57 -12.27 19.90
C LEU A 70 5.48 -11.24 18.77
N ILE A 71 4.30 -10.69 18.54
CA ILE A 71 4.05 -9.62 17.57
C ILE A 71 3.26 -8.48 18.22
N PRO A 72 3.32 -7.24 17.69
CA PRO A 72 2.52 -6.12 18.19
C PRO A 72 1.03 -6.45 18.27
N LYS A 73 0.29 -5.85 19.20
CA LYS A 73 -1.18 -5.85 19.10
C LYS A 73 -1.65 -5.04 17.90
N PHE A 74 -2.60 -5.58 17.15
CA PHE A 74 -3.34 -4.85 16.14
C PHE A 74 -4.55 -4.16 16.77
N TYR A 75 -4.71 -2.85 16.55
CA TYR A 75 -5.84 -2.09 17.07
C TYR A 75 -6.88 -1.81 15.99
N SER A 76 -6.45 -1.37 14.80
CA SER A 76 -7.35 -1.04 13.70
C SER A 76 -6.59 -0.87 12.38
N SER A 77 -7.33 -0.75 11.28
CA SER A 77 -6.78 -0.43 9.96
C SER A 77 -7.73 0.46 9.17
N GLY A 78 -7.22 1.13 8.15
CA GLY A 78 -8.02 2.01 7.32
C GLY A 78 -7.20 2.75 6.26
N ARG A 79 -7.66 3.96 5.95
CA ARG A 79 -7.00 4.85 5.00
C ARG A 79 -6.65 6.17 5.65
N LEU A 80 -5.46 6.69 5.33
CA LEU A 80 -5.08 8.06 5.67
C LEU A 80 -5.68 8.99 4.63
N ILE A 81 -6.58 9.85 5.08
CA ILE A 81 -7.14 10.91 4.23
C ILE A 81 -6.02 11.95 4.04
N PRO A 82 -5.57 12.21 2.80
CA PRO A 82 -4.51 13.17 2.57
C PRO A 82 -4.93 14.57 3.04
N THR A 83 -4.04 15.25 3.77
CA THR A 83 -4.22 16.66 4.15
C THR A 83 -3.61 17.63 3.13
N ASP A 84 -2.92 17.08 2.14
CA ASP A 84 -2.26 17.79 1.05
C ASP A 84 -2.96 17.49 -0.29
N LYS A 85 -2.27 17.78 -1.41
CA LYS A 85 -2.84 17.65 -2.75
C LYS A 85 -2.85 16.23 -3.31
N ARG A 86 -2.48 15.19 -2.55
CA ARG A 86 -2.37 13.81 -3.07
C ARG A 86 -3.71 13.31 -3.61
N ALA A 87 -3.66 12.60 -4.74
CA ALA A 87 -4.86 12.03 -5.35
C ALA A 87 -5.19 10.62 -4.81
N ILE A 88 -4.24 9.97 -4.13
CA ILE A 88 -4.36 8.60 -3.64
C ILE A 88 -4.28 8.60 -2.10
N ALA A 89 -5.30 8.04 -1.46
CA ALA A 89 -5.28 7.80 -0.02
C ALA A 89 -4.46 6.54 0.31
N SER A 90 -3.42 6.68 1.14
CA SER A 90 -2.59 5.57 1.59
C SER A 90 -3.32 4.65 2.56
N TYR A 91 -2.98 3.37 2.54
CA TYR A 91 -3.41 2.42 3.56
C TYR A 91 -2.65 2.64 4.86
N ALA A 92 -3.30 2.36 5.99
CA ALA A 92 -2.66 2.45 7.30
C ALA A 92 -3.15 1.36 8.25
N VAL A 93 -2.23 0.95 9.11
CA VAL A 93 -2.47 0.04 10.23
C VAL A 93 -2.12 0.77 11.52
N LEU A 94 -2.98 0.63 12.52
CA LEU A 94 -2.76 1.10 13.87
C LEU A 94 -2.43 -0.11 14.74
N MET A 95 -1.22 -0.13 15.29
CA MET A 95 -0.68 -1.24 16.08
C MET A 95 0.05 -0.74 17.34
N GLU A 96 0.35 -1.65 18.24
CA GLU A 96 1.13 -1.43 19.46
C GLU A 96 2.53 -0.92 19.11
N CYS A 97 2.94 0.17 19.79
CA CYS A 97 4.31 0.65 19.72
C CYS A 97 5.19 -0.26 20.57
N ILE A 98 6.22 -0.85 19.96
CA ILE A 98 7.22 -1.65 20.68
C ILE A 98 8.43 -0.77 20.95
N ASP A 99 8.71 -0.52 22.23
CA ASP A 99 9.94 0.15 22.64
C ASP A 99 11.14 -0.77 22.38
N GLY A 100 12.07 -0.33 21.54
CA GLY A 100 13.26 -1.09 21.21
C GLY A 100 14.15 -0.38 20.20
N ILE A 101 15.31 -0.96 19.95
CA ILE A 101 16.20 -0.56 18.85
C ILE A 101 16.28 -1.68 17.82
N PRO A 102 16.39 -1.36 16.53
CA PRO A 102 16.66 -2.37 15.51
C PRO A 102 17.90 -3.19 15.88
N PHE A 103 17.86 -4.50 15.68
CA PHE A 103 19.00 -5.38 16.01
C PHE A 103 20.29 -4.97 15.27
N SER A 104 20.15 -4.38 14.08
CA SER A 104 21.27 -3.81 13.30
C SER A 104 22.04 -2.70 14.01
N GLU A 105 21.45 -2.06 15.03
CA GLU A 105 22.07 -0.99 15.81
C GLU A 105 22.68 -1.50 17.13
N VAL A 106 22.50 -2.79 17.45
CA VAL A 106 22.99 -3.42 18.68
C VAL A 106 24.43 -3.93 18.52
N LEU A 107 24.84 -4.27 17.29
CA LEU A 107 26.19 -4.78 17.00
C LEU A 107 27.07 -3.64 16.45
N PRO A 108 28.32 -3.48 16.94
CA PRO A 108 29.29 -2.58 16.35
C PRO A 108 29.83 -3.07 15.00
#